data_AF-A0A417PAV7-F1
#
_entry.id   AF-A0A417PAV7-F1
#
_cell.length_a   1.000
_cell.length_b   1.000
_cell.length_c   1.000
_cell.angle_alpha   90.00
_cell.angle_beta   90.00
_cell.angle_gamma   90.00
#
_symmetry.space_group_name_H-M   'P 1'
#
loop_
_entity.id
_entity.type
_entity.pdbx_description
1 polymer ?
#
loop_
_entity_poly.entity_id
_entity_poly.type
_entity_poly.pdbx_seq_one_letter_code
_entity_poly.pdbx_strand_id
1 'polypeptide(L)'
;DKKLSATRYFGMGPQESYCDKHQAASHGLYQANVDDLHEDYIRPQENGSHYDCEYVELNNSRYGIVVSAENAFSFNASYYTQEELEKKTHNYELTESDSVVFCVDYALNGIGSNSCGPVVLEQYRFDDVLFRFQFTLVPYVKG
;
A
#
# COMPACT_ATOMS: atom_id res chain seq x y z
N ASP A 1 -14.49 -3.72 -5.41
CA ASP A 1 -15.64 -4.02 -4.54
C ASP A 1 -15.30 -3.60 -3.11
N LYS A 2 -16.04 -2.66 -2.51
CA LYS A 2 -15.85 -2.25 -1.10
C LYS A 2 -16.03 -3.39 -0.09
N LYS A 3 -16.68 -4.49 -0.48
CA LYS A 3 -16.90 -5.62 0.42
C LYS A 3 -15.61 -6.34 0.78
N LEU A 4 -14.55 -6.26 -0.02
CA LEU A 4 -13.22 -6.83 0.28
C LEU A 4 -12.48 -5.94 1.28
N SER A 5 -13.07 -5.71 2.45
CA SER A 5 -12.63 -4.71 3.41
C SER A 5 -11.60 -5.21 4.42
N ALA A 6 -11.36 -6.53 4.50
CA ALA A 6 -10.39 -7.10 5.42
C ALA A 6 -9.09 -7.45 4.69
N THR A 7 -7.97 -7.07 5.28
CA THR A 7 -6.62 -7.28 4.76
C THR A 7 -5.81 -8.19 5.68
N ARG A 8 -5.06 -9.12 5.10
CA ARG A 8 -4.03 -9.90 5.80
C ARG A 8 -2.77 -9.93 4.95
N TYR A 9 -1.61 -9.65 5.52
CA TYR A 9 -0.37 -9.59 4.75
C TYR A 9 0.81 -10.05 5.57
N PHE A 10 1.85 -10.52 4.88
CA PHE A 10 3.16 -10.76 5.47
C PHE A 10 4.19 -9.83 4.85
N GLY A 11 4.79 -8.98 5.67
CA GLY A 11 5.75 -7.94 5.27
C GLY A 11 5.97 -6.93 6.38
N MET A 12 6.37 -5.70 6.02
CA MET A 12 6.62 -4.64 7.01
C MET A 12 5.31 -4.00 7.51
N GLY A 13 5.15 -4.01 8.84
CA GLY A 13 4.00 -3.40 9.51
C GLY A 13 4.22 -3.23 11.01
N PRO A 14 3.16 -2.91 11.78
CA PRO A 14 1.78 -2.72 11.32
C PRO A 14 1.49 -1.34 10.72
N GLN A 15 2.33 -0.34 10.93
CA GLN A 15 2.17 0.99 10.35
C GLN A 15 2.61 1.05 8.88
N GLU A 16 2.24 2.12 8.18
CA GLU A 16 2.75 2.40 6.83
C GLU A 16 4.28 2.40 6.80
N SER A 17 4.84 1.90 5.71
CA SER A 17 6.27 1.75 5.51
C SER A 17 6.67 1.94 4.05
N TYR A 18 7.84 2.56 3.85
CA TYR A 18 8.47 2.81 2.57
C TYR A 18 9.94 2.39 2.60
N CYS A 19 10.59 2.28 1.43
CA CYS A 19 11.97 1.81 1.34
C CYS A 19 12.97 2.64 2.17
N ASP A 20 12.68 3.92 2.44
CA ASP A 20 13.47 4.81 3.31
C ASP A 20 12.79 5.18 4.65
N LYS A 21 11.54 4.74 4.87
CA LYS A 21 10.73 4.99 6.07
C LYS A 21 10.09 3.68 6.55
N HIS A 22 10.89 2.75 7.09
CA HIS A 22 10.37 1.46 7.60
C HIS A 22 11.00 1.00 8.91
N GLN A 23 11.96 1.73 9.48
CA GLN A 23 12.73 1.28 10.66
C GLN A 23 11.89 1.14 11.95
N ALA A 24 10.68 1.73 11.98
CA ALA A 24 9.72 1.56 13.07
C ALA A 24 8.79 0.35 12.85
N ALA A 25 8.79 -0.25 11.66
CA ALA A 25 8.02 -1.43 11.31
C ALA A 25 8.89 -2.69 11.41
N SER A 26 8.23 -3.86 11.47
CA SER A 26 8.90 -5.15 11.49
C SER A 26 8.19 -6.15 10.58
N HIS A 27 8.94 -7.12 10.08
CA HIS A 27 8.38 -8.26 9.34
C HIS A 27 7.47 -9.09 10.24
N GLY A 28 6.26 -9.36 9.76
CA GLY A 28 5.28 -10.15 10.50
C GLY A 28 4.01 -10.41 9.72
N LEU A 29 3.16 -11.25 10.30
CA LEU A 29 1.82 -11.50 9.80
C LEU A 29 0.85 -10.51 10.44
N TYR A 30 0.30 -9.60 9.65
CA TYR A 30 -0.60 -8.55 10.11
C TYR A 30 -2.01 -8.74 9.58
N GLN A 31 -2.97 -8.17 10.30
CA GLN A 31 -4.38 -8.13 9.92
C GLN A 31 -4.90 -6.71 10.21
N ALA A 32 -5.66 -6.16 9.27
CA ALA A 32 -6.21 -4.81 9.33
C ALA A 32 -7.44 -4.72 8.44
N ASN A 33 -8.35 -3.79 8.69
CA ASN A 33 -9.34 -3.41 7.67
C ASN A 33 -8.73 -2.36 6.73
N VAL A 34 -9.31 -2.19 5.54
CA VAL A 34 -8.81 -1.21 4.55
C VAL A 34 -8.82 0.22 5.10
N ASP A 35 -9.76 0.58 5.98
CA ASP A 35 -9.80 1.87 6.67
C ASP A 35 -8.66 2.03 7.70
N ASP A 36 -8.22 0.95 8.34
CA ASP A 36 -7.10 0.97 9.29
C ASP A 36 -5.75 1.22 8.61
N LEU A 37 -5.67 1.03 7.28
CA LEU A 37 -4.45 1.23 6.49
C LEU A 37 -4.27 2.68 6.00
N HIS A 38 -5.26 3.53 6.22
CA HIS A 38 -5.22 4.93 5.79
C HIS A 38 -4.59 5.83 6.86
N GLU A 39 -3.61 6.64 6.47
CA GLU A 39 -3.09 7.70 7.32
C GLU A 39 -3.82 9.02 7.00
N ASP A 40 -4.55 9.55 7.98
CA ASP A 40 -5.41 10.74 7.85
C ASP A 40 -4.60 12.06 7.93
N TYR A 41 -3.70 12.25 6.96
CA TYR A 41 -2.94 13.50 6.83
C TYR A 41 -3.86 14.69 6.56
N ILE A 42 -3.69 15.79 7.31
CA ILE A 42 -4.51 17.01 7.20
C ILE A 42 -4.65 17.47 5.75
N ARG A 43 -3.52 17.53 5.02
CA ARG A 43 -3.51 17.69 3.56
C ARG A 43 -3.36 16.31 2.95
N PRO A 44 -4.37 15.81 2.22
CA PRO A 44 -4.29 14.50 1.57
C PRO A 44 -3.06 14.39 0.66
N GLN A 45 -2.45 13.22 0.69
CA GLN A 45 -1.23 12.86 -0.03
C GLN A 45 -1.10 11.33 -0.09
N GLU A 46 -0.13 10.82 -0.86
CA GLU A 46 0.22 9.39 -0.86
C GLU A 46 0.50 8.89 0.58
N ASN A 47 -0.11 7.75 0.94
CA ASN A 47 -0.02 7.15 2.28
C ASN A 47 -0.34 5.65 2.24
N GLY A 48 -0.08 4.95 3.35
CA GLY A 48 -0.59 3.59 3.58
C GLY A 48 0.12 2.48 2.80
N SER A 49 1.33 2.73 2.30
CA SER A 49 2.13 1.66 1.67
C SER A 49 2.63 0.68 2.74
N HIS A 50 2.73 -0.60 2.39
CA HIS A 50 3.43 -1.61 3.17
C HIS A 50 4.56 -2.19 2.33
N TYR A 51 5.79 -1.93 2.77
CA TYR A 51 7.02 -2.33 2.09
C TYR A 51 7.36 -3.80 2.34
N ASP A 52 8.16 -4.37 1.43
CA ASP A 52 8.80 -5.69 1.58
C ASP A 52 7.81 -6.81 1.96
N CYS A 53 6.73 -6.94 1.19
CA CYS A 53 5.68 -7.92 1.40
C CYS A 53 5.86 -9.14 0.48
N GLU A 54 5.63 -10.34 1.03
CA GLU A 54 5.62 -11.59 0.28
C GLU A 54 4.23 -11.96 -0.23
N TYR A 55 3.20 -11.58 0.53
CA TYR A 55 1.81 -11.76 0.13
C TYR A 55 0.89 -10.75 0.80
N VAL A 56 -0.24 -10.49 0.15
CA VAL A 56 -1.39 -9.76 0.71
C VAL A 56 -2.69 -10.43 0.27
N GLU A 57 -3.66 -10.45 1.16
CA GLU A 57 -4.98 -11.01 0.99
C GLU A 57 -6.02 -9.92 1.28
N LEU A 58 -6.85 -9.57 0.28
CA LEU A 58 -8.06 -8.77 0.48
C LEU A 58 -9.26 -9.71 0.46
N ASN A 59 -10.08 -9.68 1.50
CA ASN A 59 -11.15 -10.64 1.66
C ASN A 59 -12.37 -10.09 2.40
N ASN A 60 -13.43 -10.88 2.37
CA ASN A 60 -14.62 -10.71 3.19
C ASN A 60 -15.04 -12.06 3.79
N SER A 61 -16.23 -12.14 4.37
CA SER A 61 -16.71 -13.39 4.99
C SER A 61 -16.96 -14.55 4.01
N ARG A 62 -17.03 -14.29 2.70
CA ARG A 62 -17.44 -15.26 1.67
C ARG A 62 -16.38 -15.53 0.61
N TYR A 63 -15.57 -14.55 0.24
CA TYR A 63 -14.58 -14.67 -0.83
C TYR A 63 -13.43 -13.71 -0.60
N GLY A 64 -12.35 -13.92 -1.33
CA GLY A 64 -11.19 -13.04 -1.28
C GLY A 64 -10.29 -13.24 -2.48
N ILE A 65 -9.23 -12.45 -2.48
CA ILE A 65 -8.19 -12.46 -3.48
C ILE A 65 -6.85 -12.38 -2.77
N VAL A 66 -5.92 -13.23 -3.18
CA VAL A 66 -4.55 -13.23 -2.70
C VAL A 66 -3.64 -12.77 -3.82
N VAL A 67 -2.72 -11.88 -3.48
CA VAL A 67 -1.55 -11.56 -4.28
C VAL A 67 -0.33 -12.11 -3.59
N SER A 68 0.50 -12.84 -4.35
CA SER A 68 1.83 -13.26 -3.92
C SER A 68 2.83 -13.13 -5.07
N ALA A 69 4.09 -12.96 -4.73
CA ALA A 69 5.17 -12.89 -5.71
C ALA A 69 6.40 -13.63 -5.19
N GLU A 70 7.28 -14.06 -6.09
CA GLU A 70 8.56 -14.68 -5.70
C GLU A 70 9.53 -13.66 -5.11
N ASN A 71 9.50 -12.43 -5.62
CA ASN A 71 10.22 -11.29 -5.07
C ASN A 71 9.26 -10.45 -4.25
N ALA A 72 9.74 -9.89 -3.14
CA ALA A 72 8.95 -9.01 -2.31
C ALA A 72 8.48 -7.77 -3.09
N PHE A 73 7.30 -7.27 -2.73
CA PHE A 73 6.65 -6.11 -3.36
C PHE A 73 6.14 -5.15 -2.29
N SER A 74 5.76 -3.94 -2.70
CA SER A 74 4.98 -3.05 -1.83
C SER A 74 3.51 -3.12 -2.20
N PHE A 75 2.61 -2.94 -1.24
CA PHE A 75 1.19 -2.82 -1.54
C PHE A 75 0.55 -1.63 -0.83
N ASN A 76 -0.55 -1.15 -1.39
CA ASN A 76 -1.47 -0.22 -0.74
C ASN A 76 -2.91 -0.70 -1.00
N ALA A 77 -3.77 -0.62 0.01
CA ALA A 77 -5.21 -0.81 -0.14
C ALA A 77 -5.94 0.36 0.51
N SER A 78 -6.77 1.06 -0.26
CA SER A 78 -7.38 2.32 0.14
C SER A 78 -8.83 2.43 -0.36
N TYR A 79 -9.65 3.23 0.30
CA TYR A 79 -10.94 3.67 -0.23
C TYR A 79 -10.84 4.94 -1.08
N TYR A 80 -9.67 5.56 -1.19
CA TYR A 80 -9.44 6.76 -1.98
C TYR A 80 -8.55 6.45 -3.19
N THR A 81 -8.86 7.03 -4.35
CA THR A 81 -7.97 6.93 -5.51
C THR A 81 -6.80 7.91 -5.36
N GLN A 82 -5.69 7.64 -6.06
CA GLN A 82 -4.52 8.53 -6.06
C GLN A 82 -4.90 9.93 -6.57
N GLU A 83 -5.77 10.03 -7.58
CA GLU A 83 -6.24 11.31 -8.11
C GLU A 83 -7.10 12.09 -7.11
N GLU A 84 -7.88 11.40 -6.28
CA GLU A 84 -8.66 12.04 -5.22
C GLU A 84 -7.74 12.59 -4.11
N LEU A 85 -6.75 11.79 -3.68
CA LEU A 85 -5.74 12.21 -2.71
C LEU A 85 -4.92 13.40 -3.23
N GLU A 86 -4.52 13.40 -4.51
CA GLU A 86 -3.75 14.50 -5.11
C GLU A 86 -4.56 15.81 -5.20
N LYS A 87 -5.86 15.71 -5.49
CA LYS A 87 -6.70 16.87 -5.79
C LYS A 87 -7.18 17.61 -4.55
N LYS A 88 -7.39 16.93 -3.42
CA LYS A 88 -7.97 17.55 -2.22
C LYS A 88 -6.94 18.27 -1.37
N THR A 89 -7.40 19.34 -0.74
CA THR A 89 -6.52 20.21 0.07
C THR A 89 -6.68 19.94 1.55
N HIS A 90 -7.81 19.35 1.95
CA HIS A 90 -8.11 18.97 3.32
C HIS A 90 -8.78 17.59 3.37
N ASN A 91 -8.46 16.81 4.40
CA ASN A 91 -8.94 15.43 4.57
C ASN A 91 -10.46 15.29 4.55
N TYR A 92 -11.21 16.21 5.16
CA TYR A 92 -12.68 16.17 5.17
C TYR A 92 -13.32 16.38 3.79
N GLU A 93 -12.55 16.76 2.77
CA GLU A 93 -13.02 16.91 1.39
C GLU A 93 -12.95 15.59 0.61
N LEU A 94 -12.31 14.55 1.17
CA LEU A 94 -12.12 13.27 0.52
C LEU A 94 -13.45 12.54 0.33
N THR A 95 -13.66 12.04 -0.88
CA THR A 95 -14.79 11.17 -1.21
C THR A 95 -14.27 9.77 -1.51
N GLU A 96 -14.77 8.77 -0.78
CA GLU A 96 -14.40 7.39 -1.04
C GLU A 96 -14.86 6.93 -2.43
N SER A 97 -13.99 6.20 -3.12
CA SER A 97 -14.28 5.42 -4.33
C SER A 97 -15.33 4.35 -4.06
N ASP A 98 -16.13 3.93 -5.05
CA ASP A 98 -17.09 2.81 -4.94
C ASP A 98 -16.43 1.43 -4.74
N SER A 99 -15.10 1.36 -4.71
CA SER A 99 -14.32 0.13 -4.55
C SER A 99 -13.06 0.36 -3.73
N VAL A 100 -12.53 -0.71 -3.14
CA VAL A 100 -11.13 -0.73 -2.70
C VAL A 100 -10.22 -0.50 -3.90
N VAL A 101 -9.39 0.52 -3.81
CA VAL A 101 -8.26 0.80 -4.70
C VAL A 101 -7.08 0.01 -4.16
N PHE A 102 -6.55 -0.92 -4.96
CA PHE A 102 -5.51 -1.84 -4.52
C PHE A 102 -4.32 -1.78 -5.48
N CYS A 103 -3.18 -1.34 -4.96
CA CYS A 103 -1.93 -1.19 -5.68
C CYS A 103 -0.94 -2.29 -5.25
N VAL A 104 -0.24 -2.85 -6.23
CA VAL A 104 0.81 -3.87 -6.04
C VAL A 104 2.01 -3.40 -6.84
N ASP A 105 3.05 -2.98 -6.13
CA ASP A 105 4.16 -2.23 -6.70
C ASP A 105 5.45 -3.03 -6.61
N TYR A 106 6.13 -3.17 -7.76
CA TYR A 106 7.49 -3.72 -7.82
C TYR A 106 8.47 -2.90 -6.99
N ALA A 107 8.39 -1.58 -7.12
CA ALA A 107 9.26 -0.63 -6.44
C ALA A 107 8.57 0.73 -6.33
N LEU A 108 8.90 1.46 -5.27
CA LEU A 108 8.48 2.84 -5.03
C LEU A 108 9.74 3.66 -4.69
N ASN A 109 9.74 4.93 -5.07
CA ASN A 109 10.72 5.87 -4.53
C ASN A 109 10.56 6.00 -3.02
N GLY A 110 11.65 6.30 -2.33
CA GLY A 110 11.61 6.76 -0.94
C GLY A 110 10.85 8.08 -0.82
N ILE A 111 10.30 8.34 0.38
CA ILE A 111 9.56 9.57 0.69
C ILE A 111 10.50 10.78 0.74
N GLY A 112 11.71 10.60 1.31
CA GLY A 112 12.66 11.67 1.52
C GLY A 112 12.17 12.75 2.48
N SER A 113 12.74 13.95 2.35
CA SER A 113 12.40 15.12 3.20
C SER A 113 12.49 16.44 2.44
N ASN A 114 12.28 16.41 1.13
CA ASN A 114 12.49 17.56 0.23
C ASN A 114 11.44 18.68 0.36
N SER A 115 10.58 18.63 1.38
CA SER A 115 9.77 19.78 1.82
C SER A 115 10.66 20.86 2.46
N CYS A 116 11.67 20.43 3.24
CA CYS A 116 12.73 21.25 3.79
C CYS A 116 13.90 20.32 4.17
N GLY A 117 14.70 19.93 3.18
CA GLY A 117 15.71 18.90 3.36
C GLY A 117 16.28 18.39 2.04
N PRO A 118 17.07 17.31 2.07
CA PRO A 118 17.61 16.71 0.86
C PRO A 118 16.51 16.11 -0.02
N VAL A 119 16.80 16.06 -1.32
CA VAL A 119 16.14 15.15 -2.26
C VAL A 119 16.31 13.71 -1.79
N VAL A 120 15.42 12.81 -2.24
CA VAL A 120 15.51 11.36 -1.97
C VAL A 120 16.93 10.87 -2.26
N LEU A 121 17.53 10.12 -1.33
CA LEU A 121 18.89 9.59 -1.50
C LEU A 121 18.92 8.61 -2.67
N GLU A 122 20.03 8.56 -3.41
CA GLU A 122 20.18 7.74 -4.62
C GLU A 122 19.79 6.27 -4.41
N GLN A 123 20.18 5.66 -3.29
CA GLN A 123 19.84 4.28 -2.96
C GLN A 123 18.33 3.99 -2.77
N TYR A 124 17.51 5.02 -2.61
CA TYR A 124 16.05 4.92 -2.46
C TYR A 124 15.30 5.47 -3.67
N ARG A 125 16.00 5.80 -4.76
CA ARG A 125 15.38 6.19 -6.01
C ARG A 125 15.08 4.98 -6.86
N PHE A 126 13.96 5.04 -7.56
CA PHE A 126 13.63 4.05 -8.56
C PHE A 126 14.19 4.49 -9.92
N ASP A 127 15.39 4.00 -10.23
CA ASP A 127 16.14 4.34 -11.46
C ASP A 127 16.25 3.15 -12.44
N ASP A 128 15.54 2.04 -12.19
CA ASP A 128 15.55 0.87 -13.07
C ASP A 128 14.92 1.21 -14.43
N VAL A 129 15.73 1.16 -15.49
CA VAL A 129 15.28 1.38 -16.87
C VAL A 129 14.73 0.11 -17.54
N LEU A 130 14.98 -1.05 -16.95
CA LEU A 130 14.45 -2.34 -17.38
C LEU A 130 14.15 -3.18 -16.14
N PHE A 131 12.89 -3.56 -15.97
CA PHE A 131 12.47 -4.44 -14.89
C PHE A 131 11.41 -5.42 -15.37
N ARG A 132 11.29 -6.55 -14.68
CA ARG A 132 10.20 -7.50 -14.82
C ARG A 132 9.57 -7.70 -13.46
N PHE A 133 8.29 -7.39 -13.37
CA PHE A 133 7.49 -7.68 -12.21
C PHE A 133 6.49 -8.79 -12.52
N GLN A 134 6.49 -9.84 -11.70
CA GLN A 134 5.58 -10.97 -11.84
C GLN A 134 5.00 -11.28 -10.47
N PHE A 135 3.67 -11.36 -10.42
CA PHE A 135 2.91 -11.78 -9.24
C PHE A 135 1.78 -12.71 -9.69
N THR A 136 1.25 -13.48 -8.75
CA THR A 136 0.10 -14.36 -8.95
C THR A 136 -1.10 -13.76 -8.24
N LEU A 137 -2.23 -13.74 -8.93
CA LEU A 137 -3.51 -13.31 -8.40
C LEU A 137 -4.42 -14.54 -8.25
N VAL A 138 -4.79 -14.88 -7.01
CA VAL A 138 -5.56 -16.09 -6.71
C VAL A 138 -6.90 -15.70 -6.08
N PRO A 139 -8.01 -15.70 -6.83
CA PRO A 139 -9.35 -15.55 -6.26
C PRO A 139 -9.78 -16.85 -5.58
N TYR A 140 -10.52 -16.73 -4.48
CA TYR A 140 -11.05 -17.90 -3.76
C TYR A 140 -12.42 -17.60 -3.12
N VAL A 141 -13.14 -18.66 -2.77
CA VAL A 141 -14.41 -18.62 -2.03
C VAL A 141 -14.21 -19.38 -0.72
N LYS A 142 -14.69 -18.82 0.40
CA LYS A 142 -14.72 -19.48 1.71
C LYS A 142 -15.88 -20.49 1.71
N GLY A 143 -15.58 -21.73 2.09
CA GLY A 143 -16.57 -22.81 2.24
C GLY A 143 -17.49 -22.61 3.42
#